data_AF-A0A0P6WJS1-F1
#
_entry.id   AF-A0A0P6WJS1-F1
#
_cell.length_a   1.000
_cell.length_b   1.000
_cell.length_c   1.000
_cell.angle_alpha   90.00
_cell.angle_beta   90.00
_cell.angle_gamma   90.00
#
_symmetry.space_group_name_H-M   'P 1'
#
loop_
_entity.id
_entity.type
_entity.pdbx_description
1 polymer ?
#
loop_
_entity_poly.entity_id
_entity_poly.type
_entity_poly.pdbx_seq_one_letter_code
_entity_poly.pdbx_strand_id
1 'polypeptide(L)'
;MKPRVSHDLFRERVRQVLTRSGLTYAGFARRAGLDRSTLSQLLTGPMPRLPRAETLVQIARTARVSVDWLLGLSQRSEMETEIIEAVMRFEPYGQSPAEDPYLGWVKAAQGLRICTVPASFPDLLKNETVLRTEFPEAFSVPRGNAVEAVAQRLDILRQPYQQHEVANSREAFIGFAAGAGRWSVLDAATRRTALEHMTAITEELYPSFRVYLYDSGTTFSAPFTVFGAQRVAVFLGPSYLLLNAASHVEMFARRFDDLIRGAVVQPHEFAGFLKDLTGRVG
;
A
#
# COMPACT_ATOMS: atom_id res chain seq x y z
N MET A 1 -28.07 -19.78 1.81
CA MET A 1 -29.12 -19.33 2.75
C MET A 1 -29.65 -17.99 2.21
N LYS A 2 -30.94 -17.87 1.84
CA LYS A 2 -31.48 -16.59 1.32
C LYS A 2 -31.42 -15.53 2.44
N PRO A 3 -30.87 -14.33 2.20
CA PRO A 3 -30.90 -13.25 3.18
C PRO A 3 -32.36 -12.96 3.57
N ARG A 4 -32.69 -13.01 4.86
CA ARG A 4 -34.01 -12.61 5.36
C ARG A 4 -33.92 -11.16 5.84
N VAL A 5 -34.68 -10.28 5.20
CA VAL A 5 -34.84 -8.90 5.66
C VAL A 5 -35.60 -8.91 7.00
N SER A 6 -35.01 -8.31 8.03
CA SER A 6 -35.65 -8.15 9.34
C SER A 6 -36.25 -6.75 9.48
N HIS A 7 -37.56 -6.69 9.75
CA HIS A 7 -38.26 -5.41 9.94
C HIS A 7 -37.76 -4.65 11.18
N ASP A 8 -37.36 -5.38 12.23
CA ASP A 8 -36.82 -4.78 13.44
C ASP A 8 -35.43 -4.18 13.21
N LEU A 9 -34.58 -4.90 12.47
CA LEU A 9 -33.26 -4.40 12.08
C LEU A 9 -33.37 -3.18 11.16
N PHE A 10 -34.34 -3.16 10.24
CA PHE A 10 -34.62 -1.99 9.41
C PHE A 10 -34.98 -0.77 10.25
N ARG A 11 -35.91 -0.90 11.21
CA ARG A 11 -36.28 0.22 12.10
C ARG A 11 -35.09 0.71 12.90
N GLU A 12 -34.31 -0.22 13.44
CA GLU A 12 -33.14 0.12 14.22
C GLU A 12 -32.12 0.91 13.39
N ARG A 13 -31.85 0.47 12.15
CA ARG A 13 -30.96 1.19 11.23
C ARG A 13 -31.52 2.55 10.80
N VAL A 14 -32.84 2.70 10.63
CA VAL A 14 -33.47 4.01 10.39
C VAL A 14 -33.32 4.94 11.61
N ARG A 15 -33.43 4.43 12.84
CA ARG A 15 -33.17 5.22 14.06
C ARG A 15 -31.71 5.63 14.18
N GLN A 16 -30.78 4.75 13.82
CA GLN A 16 -29.35 5.04 13.82
C GLN A 16 -29.01 6.17 12.85
N VAL A 17 -29.51 6.13 11.62
CA VAL A 17 -29.24 7.22 10.65
C VAL A 17 -29.90 8.54 11.05
N LEU A 18 -31.07 8.51 11.68
CA LEU A 18 -31.71 9.71 12.23
C LEU A 18 -30.86 10.33 13.33
N THR A 19 -30.43 9.52 14.30
CA THR A 19 -29.58 9.98 15.40
C THR A 19 -28.26 10.56 14.88
N ARG A 20 -27.60 9.87 13.95
CA ARG A 20 -26.34 10.33 13.32
C ARG A 20 -26.51 11.63 12.53
N SER A 21 -27.68 11.84 11.92
CA SER A 21 -27.93 13.06 11.14
C SER A 21 -28.02 14.33 11.99
N GLY A 22 -28.27 14.21 13.29
CA GLY A 22 -28.54 15.34 14.19
C GLY A 22 -29.82 16.13 13.86
N LEU A 23 -30.63 15.66 12.89
CA LEU A 23 -31.85 16.31 12.47
C LEU A 23 -33.05 15.84 13.31
N THR A 24 -34.01 16.74 13.49
CA THR A 24 -35.33 16.34 13.99
C THR A 24 -36.04 15.45 12.96
N TYR A 25 -36.99 14.63 13.41
CA TYR A 25 -37.81 13.78 12.52
C TYR A 25 -38.41 14.55 11.33
N ALA A 26 -38.94 15.76 11.58
CA ALA A 26 -39.50 16.61 10.54
C ALA A 26 -38.43 17.18 9.60
N GLY A 27 -37.25 17.49 10.12
CA GLY A 27 -36.11 17.95 9.33
C GLY A 27 -35.56 16.86 8.41
N PHE A 28 -35.44 15.64 8.92
CA PHE A 28 -35.00 14.49 8.12
C PHE A 28 -36.03 14.12 7.05
N ALA A 29 -37.32 14.04 7.40
CA ALA A 29 -38.39 13.75 6.44
C ALA A 29 -38.38 14.75 5.27
N ARG A 30 -38.29 16.05 5.57
CA ARG A 30 -38.17 17.11 4.56
C ARG A 30 -36.94 16.94 3.68
N ARG A 31 -35.77 16.64 4.27
CA ARG A 31 -34.52 16.44 3.53
C ARG A 31 -34.55 15.19 2.65
N ALA A 32 -35.32 14.17 3.05
CA ALA A 32 -35.51 12.95 2.29
C ALA A 32 -36.62 13.04 1.24
N GLY A 33 -37.39 14.13 1.19
CA GLY A 33 -38.56 14.24 0.31
C GLY A 33 -39.72 13.35 0.77
N LEU A 34 -39.81 13.05 2.07
CA LEU A 34 -40.81 12.20 2.69
C LEU A 34 -41.80 13.01 3.54
N ASP A 35 -43.04 12.53 3.62
CA ASP A 35 -44.00 13.05 4.60
C ASP A 35 -43.61 12.66 6.03
N ARG A 36 -43.83 13.57 6.97
CA ARG A 36 -43.55 13.34 8.40
C ARG A 36 -44.35 12.14 8.94
N SER A 37 -45.60 11.99 8.53
CA SER A 37 -46.47 10.87 8.92
C SER A 37 -45.92 9.54 8.43
N THR A 38 -45.40 9.49 7.19
CA THR A 38 -44.77 8.31 6.60
C THR A 38 -43.55 7.89 7.42
N LEU A 39 -42.61 8.80 7.70
CA LEU A 39 -41.43 8.48 8.50
C LEU A 39 -41.79 8.06 9.94
N SER A 40 -42.80 8.68 10.55
CA SER A 40 -43.28 8.30 11.87
C SER A 40 -43.88 6.89 11.88
N GLN A 41 -44.72 6.56 10.90
CA GLN A 41 -45.34 5.23 10.78
C GLN A 41 -44.30 4.13 10.59
N LEU A 42 -43.22 4.40 9.84
CA LEU A 42 -42.11 3.46 9.67
C LEU A 42 -41.40 3.13 11.00
N LEU A 43 -41.38 4.06 11.95
CA LEU A 43 -40.62 3.90 13.20
C LEU A 43 -41.48 3.42 14.36
N THR A 44 -42.76 3.80 14.43
CA THR A 44 -43.65 3.51 15.56
C THR A 44 -44.91 2.71 15.21
N GLY A 45 -45.38 2.75 13.96
CA GLY A 45 -46.60 2.04 13.55
C GLY A 45 -46.36 0.55 13.30
N PRO A 46 -47.39 -0.30 13.11
CA PRO A 46 -47.21 -1.69 12.67
C PRO A 46 -46.66 -1.73 11.23
N MET A 47 -45.68 -2.61 10.96
CA MET A 47 -45.07 -2.76 9.62
C MET A 47 -45.26 -4.19 9.12
N PRO A 48 -46.45 -4.52 8.59
CA PRO A 48 -46.74 -5.83 8.03
C PRO A 48 -45.97 -6.08 6.71
N ARG A 49 -45.49 -5.02 6.06
CA ARG A 49 -44.69 -5.04 4.83
C ARG A 49 -43.63 -3.96 4.86
N LEU A 50 -42.53 -4.20 4.16
CA LEU A 50 -41.49 -3.19 3.94
C LEU A 50 -42.03 -1.96 3.20
N PRO A 51 -41.39 -0.79 3.39
CA PRO A 51 -41.68 0.40 2.60
C PRO A 51 -41.47 0.14 1.10
N ARG A 52 -42.08 0.98 0.25
CA ARG A 52 -41.83 0.95 -1.19
C ARG A 52 -40.35 1.21 -1.47
N ALA A 53 -39.85 0.65 -2.57
CA ALA A 53 -38.45 0.81 -3.00
C ALA A 53 -38.02 2.28 -3.07
N GLU A 54 -38.90 3.15 -3.56
CA GLU A 54 -38.66 4.60 -3.62
C GLU A 54 -38.37 5.21 -2.24
N THR A 55 -39.19 4.89 -1.22
CA THR A 55 -39.00 5.36 0.15
C THR A 55 -37.68 4.84 0.74
N LEU A 56 -37.33 3.59 0.47
CA LEU A 56 -36.06 3.00 0.90
C LEU A 56 -34.87 3.74 0.26
N VAL A 57 -34.93 4.00 -1.04
CA VAL A 57 -33.89 4.74 -1.78
C VAL A 57 -33.76 6.18 -1.28
N GLN A 58 -34.87 6.86 -0.99
CA GLN A 58 -34.85 8.21 -0.45
C GLN A 58 -34.17 8.27 0.92
N ILE A 59 -34.52 7.38 1.85
CA ILE A 59 -33.88 7.30 3.18
C ILE A 59 -32.39 6.99 3.03
N ALA A 60 -32.05 5.99 2.19
CA ALA A 60 -30.68 5.56 1.90
C ALA A 60 -29.80 6.73 1.41
N ARG A 61 -30.25 7.43 0.36
CA ARG A 61 -29.51 8.56 -0.22
C ARG A 61 -29.34 9.71 0.75
N THR A 62 -30.39 10.06 1.50
CA THR A 62 -30.32 11.16 2.47
C THR A 62 -29.38 10.86 3.64
N ALA A 63 -29.29 9.58 4.02
CA ALA A 63 -28.42 9.10 5.09
C ALA A 63 -27.01 8.67 4.64
N ARG A 64 -26.74 8.67 3.32
CA ARG A 64 -25.51 8.14 2.69
C ARG A 64 -25.19 6.69 3.12
N VAL A 65 -26.20 5.83 2.98
CA VAL A 65 -26.10 4.39 3.25
C VAL A 65 -26.76 3.62 2.10
N SER A 66 -26.38 2.36 1.89
CA SER A 66 -27.05 1.53 0.88
C SER A 66 -28.43 1.05 1.35
N VAL A 67 -29.32 0.76 0.39
CA VAL A 67 -30.61 0.11 0.68
C VAL A 67 -30.39 -1.26 1.31
N ASP A 68 -29.39 -2.01 0.85
CA ASP A 68 -29.02 -3.31 1.41
C ASP A 68 -28.58 -3.21 2.87
N TRP A 69 -27.85 -2.15 3.24
CA TRP A 69 -27.58 -1.87 4.65
C TRP A 69 -28.88 -1.51 5.38
N LEU A 70 -29.75 -0.63 4.88
CA LEU A 70 -31.02 -0.36 5.59
C LEU A 70 -31.83 -1.63 5.84
N LEU A 71 -31.85 -2.57 4.90
CA LEU A 71 -32.61 -3.82 4.98
C LEU A 71 -31.92 -4.95 5.76
N GLY A 72 -30.73 -4.73 6.32
CA GLY A 72 -30.04 -5.81 7.05
C GLY A 72 -29.27 -6.79 6.17
N LEU A 73 -29.19 -6.54 4.86
CA LEU A 73 -28.56 -7.42 3.86
C LEU A 73 -27.04 -7.22 3.78
N SER A 74 -26.56 -6.01 4.08
CA SER A 74 -25.13 -5.69 4.28
C SER A 74 -24.88 -5.31 5.74
N GLN A 75 -23.73 -5.67 6.31
CA GLN A 75 -23.35 -5.23 7.66
C GLN A 75 -22.71 -3.84 7.69
N ARG A 76 -22.19 -3.35 6.56
CA ARG A 76 -21.46 -2.06 6.46
C ARG A 76 -22.25 -1.02 5.68
N SER A 77 -22.27 0.21 6.16
CA SER A 77 -22.86 1.33 5.44
C SER A 77 -21.88 1.90 4.40
N GLU A 78 -22.39 2.58 3.36
CA GLU A 78 -21.57 3.20 2.31
C GLU A 78 -20.57 4.21 2.90
N MET A 79 -21.03 5.08 3.82
CA MET A 79 -20.17 6.04 4.50
C MET A 79 -19.04 5.36 5.33
N GLU A 80 -19.31 4.24 5.98
CA GLU A 80 -18.27 3.48 6.70
C GLU A 80 -17.27 2.86 5.73
N THR A 81 -17.74 2.36 4.59
CA THR A 81 -16.86 1.85 3.52
C THR A 81 -15.99 2.96 2.93
N GLU A 82 -16.55 4.14 2.63
CA GLU A 82 -15.80 5.30 2.12
C GLU A 82 -14.73 5.78 3.11
N ILE A 83 -15.05 5.83 4.42
CA ILE A 83 -14.08 6.22 5.45
C ILE A 83 -12.97 5.18 5.56
N ILE A 84 -13.32 3.89 5.55
CA ILE A 84 -12.34 2.81 5.59
C ILE A 84 -11.44 2.88 4.35
N GLU A 85 -11.99 3.05 3.14
CA GLU A 85 -11.22 3.17 1.90
C GLU A 85 -10.31 4.42 1.88
N ALA A 86 -10.75 5.52 2.50
CA ALA A 86 -9.91 6.70 2.68
C ALA A 86 -8.72 6.43 3.63
N VAL A 87 -8.94 5.62 4.67
CA VAL A 87 -7.91 5.26 5.67
C VAL A 87 -6.98 4.15 5.19
N MET A 88 -7.53 3.16 4.48
CA MET A 88 -6.90 1.91 4.11
C MET A 88 -7.51 1.34 2.83
N ARG A 89 -6.67 1.00 1.86
CA ARG A 89 -7.12 0.33 0.64
C ARG A 89 -6.10 -0.65 0.10
N PHE A 90 -6.57 -1.65 -0.63
CA PHE A 90 -5.71 -2.56 -1.38
C PHE A 90 -5.55 -2.03 -2.81
N GLU A 91 -4.31 -1.93 -3.27
CA GLU A 91 -3.99 -1.64 -4.67
C GLU A 91 -3.31 -2.86 -5.29
N PRO A 92 -3.81 -3.40 -6.40
CA PRO A 92 -3.16 -4.50 -7.10
C PRO A 92 -1.71 -4.14 -7.45
N TYR A 93 -0.81 -5.11 -7.28
CA TYR A 93 0.54 -5.00 -7.83
C TYR A 93 0.43 -5.12 -9.36
N GLY A 94 1.09 -4.21 -10.10
CA GLY A 94 1.06 -4.21 -11.55
C GLY A 94 1.55 -5.54 -12.14
N GLN A 95 1.04 -5.94 -13.30
CA GLN A 95 1.48 -7.17 -13.98
C GLN A 95 2.92 -7.03 -14.53
N SER A 96 3.47 -5.81 -14.51
CA SER A 96 4.86 -5.51 -14.83
C SER A 96 5.40 -4.36 -13.97
N PRO A 97 6.73 -4.20 -13.82
CA PRO A 97 7.34 -3.08 -13.11
C PRO A 97 6.98 -1.69 -13.65
N ALA A 98 6.55 -1.57 -14.92
CA ALA A 98 6.07 -0.31 -15.50
C ALA A 98 4.65 0.07 -15.06
N GLU A 99 3.82 -0.94 -14.77
CA GLU A 99 2.42 -0.76 -14.33
C GLU A 99 2.30 -0.74 -12.80
N ASP A 100 3.42 -0.76 -12.10
CA ASP A 100 3.47 -0.77 -10.64
C ASP A 100 2.98 0.60 -10.09
N PRO A 101 1.86 0.65 -9.35
CA PRO A 101 1.31 1.90 -8.82
C PRO A 101 2.29 2.62 -7.86
N TYR A 102 3.29 1.88 -7.34
CA TYR A 102 4.42 2.44 -6.60
C TYR A 102 5.06 3.64 -7.30
N LEU A 103 5.28 3.58 -8.62
CA LEU A 103 5.92 4.68 -9.35
C LEU A 103 5.08 5.96 -9.36
N GLY A 104 3.75 5.83 -9.34
CA GLY A 104 2.85 6.96 -9.17
C GLY A 104 3.03 7.63 -7.80
N TRP A 105 3.22 6.83 -6.74
CA TRP A 105 3.43 7.35 -5.39
C TRP A 105 4.82 7.97 -5.22
N VAL A 106 5.85 7.37 -5.81
CA VAL A 106 7.21 7.94 -5.86
C VAL A 106 7.20 9.33 -6.52
N LYS A 107 6.53 9.46 -7.68
CA LYS A 107 6.36 10.76 -8.36
C LYS A 107 5.59 11.77 -7.51
N ALA A 108 4.49 11.35 -6.90
CA ALA A 108 3.68 12.21 -6.05
C ALA A 108 4.41 12.67 -4.76
N ALA A 109 5.41 11.91 -4.32
CA ALA A 109 6.23 12.21 -3.16
C ALA A 109 7.52 12.98 -3.49
N GLN A 110 7.65 13.56 -4.69
CA GLN A 110 8.81 14.35 -5.06
C GLN A 110 9.06 15.49 -4.05
N GLY A 111 10.31 15.62 -3.59
CA GLY A 111 10.71 16.58 -2.55
C GLY A 111 10.38 16.14 -1.11
N LEU A 112 9.71 14.99 -0.92
CA LEU A 112 9.54 14.36 0.39
C LEU A 112 10.64 13.33 0.64
N ARG A 113 10.88 13.04 1.93
CA ARG A 113 11.67 11.88 2.34
C ARG A 113 10.85 10.60 2.08
N ILE A 114 11.42 9.69 1.32
CA ILE A 114 10.87 8.34 1.09
C ILE A 114 11.70 7.36 1.91
N CYS A 115 11.04 6.56 2.74
CA CYS A 115 11.70 5.55 3.57
C CYS A 115 11.20 4.16 3.18
N THR A 116 12.05 3.30 2.66
CA THR A 116 11.67 1.99 2.12
C THR A 116 12.35 0.83 2.85
N VAL A 117 11.56 -0.18 3.18
CA VAL A 117 11.99 -1.53 3.53
C VAL A 117 11.55 -2.44 2.38
N PRO A 118 12.46 -2.86 1.48
CA PRO A 118 12.06 -3.67 0.33
C PRO A 118 12.00 -5.16 0.67
N ALA A 119 11.34 -5.94 -0.20
CA ALA A 119 11.22 -7.39 -0.05
C ALA A 119 12.53 -8.12 -0.38
N SER A 120 13.27 -7.64 -1.39
CA SER A 120 14.65 -8.05 -1.69
C SER A 120 15.59 -6.91 -1.34
N PHE A 121 16.16 -6.23 -2.33
CA PHE A 121 16.87 -4.97 -2.22
C PHE A 121 16.29 -3.98 -3.25
N PRO A 122 16.59 -2.66 -3.15
CA PRO A 122 15.92 -1.62 -3.92
C PRO A 122 16.16 -1.82 -5.42
N ASP A 123 15.15 -1.55 -6.24
CA ASP A 123 15.28 -1.68 -7.69
C ASP A 123 16.35 -0.75 -8.28
N LEU A 124 16.62 0.38 -7.63
CA LEU A 124 17.68 1.30 -7.99
C LEU A 124 19.07 0.65 -8.03
N LEU A 125 19.27 -0.41 -7.25
CA LEU A 125 20.51 -1.17 -7.16
C LEU A 125 20.58 -2.33 -8.17
N LYS A 126 19.51 -2.60 -8.93
CA LYS A 126 19.44 -3.77 -9.81
C LYS A 126 19.87 -3.38 -11.23
N ASN A 127 20.81 -4.15 -11.78
CA ASN A 127 21.06 -4.13 -13.22
C ASN A 127 19.99 -4.95 -13.97
N GLU A 128 20.01 -4.87 -15.31
CA GLU A 128 19.03 -5.56 -16.16
C GLU A 128 18.96 -7.07 -15.89
N THR A 129 20.11 -7.73 -15.72
CA THR A 129 20.16 -9.18 -15.50
C THR A 129 19.46 -9.57 -14.20
N VAL A 130 19.70 -8.84 -13.11
CA VAL A 130 19.02 -9.09 -11.83
C VAL A 130 17.52 -8.83 -11.95
N LEU A 131 17.11 -7.77 -12.67
CA LEU A 131 15.69 -7.48 -12.91
C LEU A 131 15.01 -8.59 -13.70
N ARG A 132 15.65 -9.12 -14.75
CA ARG A 132 15.13 -10.26 -15.53
C ARG A 132 14.91 -11.50 -14.67
N THR A 133 15.81 -11.76 -13.74
CA THR A 133 15.69 -12.87 -12.79
C THR A 133 14.58 -12.65 -11.76
N GLU A 134 14.40 -11.42 -11.26
CA GLU A 134 13.39 -11.14 -10.25
C GLU A 134 11.97 -10.97 -10.81
N PHE A 135 11.84 -10.54 -12.06
CA PHE A 135 10.58 -10.21 -12.72
C PHE A 135 10.42 -10.88 -14.09
N PRO A 136 10.54 -12.22 -14.22
CA PRO A 136 10.59 -12.90 -15.52
C PRO A 136 9.35 -12.63 -16.40
N GLU A 137 8.16 -12.51 -15.80
CA GLU A 137 6.90 -12.25 -16.52
C GLU A 137 6.93 -10.90 -17.26
N ALA A 138 7.53 -9.87 -16.65
CA ALA A 138 7.66 -8.54 -17.25
C ALA A 138 8.51 -8.53 -18.52
N PHE A 139 9.44 -9.48 -18.65
CA PHE A 139 10.30 -9.63 -19.82
C PHE A 139 9.82 -10.71 -20.79
N SER A 140 8.70 -11.38 -20.49
CA SER A 140 8.15 -12.47 -21.31
C SER A 140 7.18 -12.00 -22.40
N VAL A 141 6.63 -10.79 -22.29
CA VAL A 141 5.60 -10.29 -23.22
C VAL A 141 6.20 -9.32 -24.26
N PRO A 142 6.03 -9.55 -25.57
CA PRO A 142 6.50 -8.63 -26.62
C PRO A 142 5.74 -7.30 -26.73
N ARG A 143 4.77 -7.00 -25.84
CA ARG A 143 3.81 -5.90 -26.00
C ARG A 143 4.32 -4.52 -25.54
N GLY A 144 5.56 -4.45 -25.07
CA GLY A 144 6.26 -3.21 -24.74
C GLY A 144 7.74 -3.51 -24.57
N ASN A 145 8.60 -2.53 -24.81
CA ASN A 145 10.03 -2.70 -24.63
C ASN A 145 10.32 -2.79 -23.11
N ALA A 146 10.36 -4.00 -22.56
CA ALA A 146 10.59 -4.24 -21.12
C ALA A 146 11.88 -3.55 -20.61
N VAL A 147 12.88 -3.39 -21.48
CA VAL A 147 14.10 -2.63 -21.20
C VAL A 147 13.80 -1.15 -21.01
N GLU A 148 12.94 -0.56 -21.85
CA GLU A 148 12.51 0.83 -21.73
C GLU A 148 11.64 1.07 -20.50
N ALA A 149 10.75 0.14 -20.18
CA ALA A 149 9.97 0.13 -18.94
C ALA A 149 10.85 0.15 -17.69
N VAL A 150 11.91 -0.67 -17.69
CA VAL A 150 12.90 -0.73 -16.63
C VAL A 150 13.73 0.56 -16.57
N ALA A 151 14.18 1.07 -17.72
CA ALA A 151 14.93 2.32 -17.79
C ALA A 151 14.10 3.48 -17.23
N GLN A 152 12.83 3.59 -17.64
CA GLN A 152 11.90 4.60 -17.13
C GLN A 152 11.68 4.47 -15.62
N ARG A 153 11.57 3.24 -15.10
CA ARG A 153 11.49 2.99 -13.66
C ARG A 153 12.73 3.51 -12.92
N LEU A 154 13.92 3.22 -13.42
CA LEU A 154 15.17 3.71 -12.84
C LEU A 154 15.27 5.23 -12.93
N ASP A 155 14.88 5.84 -14.04
CA ASP A 155 14.87 7.30 -14.23
C ASP A 155 13.95 8.01 -13.24
N ILE A 156 12.81 7.40 -12.89
CA ILE A 156 11.90 7.92 -11.87
C ILE A 156 12.55 7.87 -10.48
N LEU A 157 13.26 6.79 -10.18
CA LEU A 157 13.91 6.58 -8.88
C LEU A 157 15.22 7.38 -8.73
N ARG A 158 15.78 7.88 -9.84
CA ARG A 158 16.99 8.72 -9.88
C ARG A 158 16.71 10.21 -9.94
N GLN A 159 15.44 10.64 -9.86
CA GLN A 159 15.09 12.05 -10.03
C GLN A 159 15.81 12.95 -9.00
N PRO A 160 16.30 14.13 -9.42
CA PRO A 160 16.90 15.10 -8.51
C PRO A 160 15.97 15.48 -7.34
N TYR A 161 16.56 15.81 -6.19
CA TYR A 161 15.84 16.19 -4.95
C TYR A 161 15.03 15.08 -4.28
N GLN A 162 15.11 13.84 -4.78
CA GLN A 162 14.56 12.69 -4.09
C GLN A 162 15.51 12.26 -2.96
N GLN A 163 15.02 12.31 -1.72
CA GLN A 163 15.74 11.78 -0.56
C GLN A 163 15.16 10.39 -0.28
N HIS A 164 15.93 9.35 -0.60
CA HIS A 164 15.49 7.97 -0.47
C HIS A 164 16.37 7.23 0.53
N GLU A 165 15.76 6.87 1.66
CA GLU A 165 16.41 6.08 2.68
C GLU A 165 15.86 4.67 2.68
N VAL A 166 16.74 3.70 2.78
CA VAL A 166 16.42 2.28 2.68
C VAL A 166 16.92 1.57 3.93
N ALA A 167 16.04 0.85 4.61
CA ALA A 167 16.43 -0.10 5.63
C ALA A 167 16.25 -1.51 5.07
N ASN A 168 17.35 -2.23 4.90
CA ASN A 168 17.37 -3.55 4.27
C ASN A 168 17.98 -4.61 5.18
N SER A 169 17.58 -5.88 5.02
CA SER A 169 18.29 -6.95 5.71
C SER A 169 19.69 -7.11 5.10
N ARG A 170 20.71 -7.20 5.96
CA ARG A 170 22.07 -7.57 5.55
C ARG A 170 22.09 -8.93 4.86
N GLU A 171 21.26 -9.85 5.35
CA GLU A 171 21.15 -11.22 4.86
C GLU A 171 20.62 -11.28 3.41
N ALA A 172 19.85 -10.29 2.93
CA ALA A 172 19.46 -10.24 1.53
C ALA A 172 20.68 -10.09 0.60
N PHE A 173 21.64 -9.23 0.96
CA PHE A 173 22.86 -9.02 0.18
C PHE A 173 23.83 -10.19 0.31
N ILE A 174 23.97 -10.78 1.51
CA ILE A 174 24.76 -12.00 1.71
C ILE A 174 24.19 -13.15 0.88
N GLY A 175 22.87 -13.34 0.93
CA GLY A 175 22.17 -14.35 0.13
C GLY A 175 22.34 -14.12 -1.36
N PHE A 176 22.30 -12.86 -1.82
CA PHE A 176 22.60 -12.51 -3.21
C PHE A 176 24.01 -12.92 -3.60
N ALA A 177 25.03 -12.51 -2.84
CA ALA A 177 26.42 -12.85 -3.13
C ALA A 177 26.67 -14.37 -3.20
N ALA A 178 26.00 -15.13 -2.33
CA ALA A 178 26.07 -16.59 -2.29
C ALA A 178 25.25 -17.29 -3.40
N GLY A 179 24.46 -16.56 -4.20
CA GLY A 179 23.55 -17.17 -5.18
C GLY A 179 22.43 -17.97 -4.53
N ALA A 180 21.96 -17.56 -3.35
CA ALA A 180 20.92 -18.28 -2.62
C ALA A 180 19.52 -18.00 -3.18
N GLY A 181 18.59 -18.94 -2.96
CA GLY A 181 17.19 -18.79 -3.32
C GLY A 181 16.99 -18.54 -4.81
N ARG A 182 16.30 -17.46 -5.14
CA ARG A 182 15.97 -17.13 -6.54
C ARG A 182 17.17 -16.73 -7.39
N TRP A 183 18.29 -16.35 -6.77
CA TRP A 183 19.51 -15.96 -7.48
C TRP A 183 20.45 -17.13 -7.77
N SER A 184 20.03 -18.37 -7.45
CA SER A 184 20.77 -19.60 -7.76
C SER A 184 20.97 -19.85 -9.26
N VAL A 185 20.16 -19.21 -10.10
CA VAL A 185 20.28 -19.26 -11.56
C VAL A 185 21.35 -18.32 -12.12
N LEU A 186 21.84 -17.36 -11.32
CA LEU A 186 22.88 -16.43 -11.73
C LEU A 186 24.24 -17.06 -11.46
N ASP A 187 25.16 -17.02 -12.42
CA ASP A 187 26.53 -17.48 -12.19
C ASP A 187 27.34 -16.48 -11.34
N ALA A 188 28.51 -16.92 -10.87
CA ALA A 188 29.39 -16.13 -10.03
C ALA A 188 29.82 -14.80 -10.67
N ALA A 189 30.13 -14.82 -11.97
CA ALA A 189 30.53 -13.64 -12.71
C ALA A 189 29.40 -12.59 -12.76
N THR A 190 28.18 -13.03 -13.04
CA THR A 190 26.99 -12.16 -13.09
C THR A 190 26.70 -11.52 -11.74
N ARG A 191 26.79 -12.30 -10.65
CA ARG A 191 26.61 -11.78 -9.28
C ARG A 191 27.69 -10.77 -8.92
N ARG A 192 28.95 -11.01 -9.31
CA ARG A 192 30.06 -10.07 -9.10
C ARG A 192 29.83 -8.74 -9.82
N THR A 193 29.48 -8.79 -11.10
CA THR A 193 29.14 -7.60 -11.90
C THR A 193 27.95 -6.84 -11.30
N ALA A 194 26.94 -7.54 -10.78
CA ALA A 194 25.82 -6.90 -10.11
C ALA A 194 26.24 -6.19 -8.83
N LEU A 195 27.09 -6.77 -7.98
CA LEU A 195 27.58 -6.11 -6.75
C LEU A 195 28.47 -4.90 -7.06
N GLU A 196 29.29 -4.97 -8.10
CA GLU A 196 30.07 -3.82 -8.60
C GLU A 196 29.15 -2.70 -9.08
N HIS A 197 28.08 -3.03 -9.80
CA HIS A 197 27.05 -2.07 -10.19
C HIS A 197 26.36 -1.44 -8.97
N MET A 198 25.95 -2.24 -7.98
CA MET A 198 25.35 -1.74 -6.74
C MET A 198 26.28 -0.75 -6.02
N THR A 199 27.58 -1.06 -6.01
CA THR A 199 28.62 -0.21 -5.41
C THR A 199 28.69 1.14 -6.13
N ALA A 200 28.77 1.12 -7.47
CA ALA A 200 28.84 2.34 -8.27
C ALA A 200 27.60 3.24 -8.07
N ILE A 201 26.40 2.66 -8.09
CA ILE A 201 25.15 3.42 -7.87
C ILE A 201 25.09 4.00 -6.45
N THR A 202 25.54 3.24 -5.46
CA THR A 202 25.58 3.72 -4.07
C THR A 202 26.51 4.92 -3.92
N GLU A 203 27.69 4.86 -4.52
CA GLU A 203 28.67 5.96 -4.48
C GLU A 203 28.20 7.18 -5.28
N GLU A 204 27.59 6.98 -6.45
CA GLU A 204 27.05 8.04 -7.31
C GLU A 204 25.92 8.83 -6.62
N LEU A 205 25.00 8.13 -5.94
CA LEU A 205 23.77 8.73 -5.42
C LEU A 205 23.88 9.17 -3.96
N TYR A 206 25.02 8.97 -3.30
CA TYR A 206 25.25 9.46 -1.95
C TYR A 206 25.45 10.99 -1.93
N PRO A 207 24.82 11.75 -1.01
CA PRO A 207 24.06 11.30 0.16
C PRO A 207 22.53 11.25 -0.03
N SER A 208 22.02 11.43 -1.25
CA SER A 208 20.58 11.46 -1.56
C SER A 208 19.93 10.07 -1.49
N PHE A 209 20.71 9.02 -1.73
CA PHE A 209 20.34 7.62 -1.52
C PHE A 209 21.17 7.03 -0.38
N ARG A 210 20.50 6.48 0.64
CA ARG A 210 21.15 5.93 1.84
C ARG A 210 20.60 4.56 2.15
N VAL A 211 21.48 3.58 2.34
CA VAL A 211 21.09 2.22 2.69
C VAL A 211 21.65 1.87 4.06
N TYR A 212 20.77 1.48 4.96
CA TYR A 212 21.06 0.95 6.29
C TYR A 212 20.82 -0.55 6.25
N LEU A 213 21.76 -1.36 6.74
CA LEU A 213 21.56 -2.80 6.83
C LEU A 213 21.30 -3.22 8.27
N TYR A 214 20.14 -3.81 8.53
CA TYR A 214 19.81 -4.44 9.82
C TYR A 214 20.06 -5.95 9.76
N ASP A 215 20.25 -6.56 10.93
CA ASP A 215 20.39 -8.01 11.07
C ASP A 215 19.00 -8.67 11.17
N SER A 216 18.59 -9.38 10.12
CA SER A 216 17.29 -10.05 10.05
C SER A 216 17.16 -11.27 10.97
N GLY A 217 18.27 -11.79 11.51
CA GLY A 217 18.26 -12.82 12.55
C GLY A 217 17.81 -12.30 13.92
N THR A 218 17.93 -10.99 14.14
CA THR A 218 17.48 -10.33 15.38
C THR A 218 16.20 -9.52 15.20
N THR A 219 16.01 -8.92 14.02
CA THR A 219 14.91 -8.00 13.76
C THR A 219 14.26 -8.30 12.41
N PHE A 220 13.01 -8.75 12.42
CA PHE A 220 12.22 -8.97 11.20
C PHE A 220 11.37 -7.73 10.84
N SER A 221 11.25 -7.40 9.55
CA SER A 221 10.29 -6.42 9.08
C SER A 221 9.56 -6.90 7.83
N ALA A 222 8.25 -6.65 7.77
CA ALA A 222 7.53 -6.71 6.50
C ALA A 222 8.03 -5.61 5.55
N PRO A 223 7.90 -5.78 4.22
CA PRO A 223 8.29 -4.74 3.28
C PRO A 223 7.26 -3.61 3.23
N PHE A 224 7.70 -2.37 3.32
CA PHE A 224 6.85 -1.19 3.24
C PHE A 224 7.60 0.02 2.72
N THR A 225 6.88 1.05 2.28
CA THR A 225 7.44 2.37 1.98
C THR A 225 6.60 3.46 2.63
N VAL A 226 7.25 4.38 3.34
CA VAL A 226 6.65 5.61 3.89
C VAL A 226 6.96 6.76 2.94
N PHE A 227 5.92 7.49 2.51
CA PHE A 227 6.04 8.63 1.61
C PHE A 227 5.77 9.93 2.39
N GLY A 228 6.81 10.47 3.01
CA GLY A 228 6.69 11.61 3.92
C GLY A 228 5.62 11.38 5.01
N ALA A 229 4.82 12.42 5.30
CA ALA A 229 3.70 12.32 6.23
C ALA A 229 2.37 11.90 5.56
N GLN A 230 2.39 11.50 4.28
CA GLN A 230 1.17 11.35 3.49
C GLN A 230 0.58 9.95 3.52
N ARG A 231 1.41 8.92 3.36
CA ARG A 231 0.93 7.52 3.23
C ARG A 231 2.03 6.50 3.48
N VAL A 232 1.60 5.26 3.70
CA VAL A 232 2.43 4.06 3.71
C VAL A 232 1.88 3.07 2.69
N ALA A 233 2.77 2.43 1.93
CA ALA A 233 2.42 1.25 1.13
C ALA A 233 3.13 0.02 1.72
N VAL A 234 2.37 -0.95 2.22
CA VAL A 234 2.89 -2.23 2.71
C VAL A 234 2.75 -3.26 1.59
N PHE A 235 3.84 -3.91 1.20
CA PHE A 235 3.81 -4.89 0.13
C PHE A 235 3.36 -6.25 0.66
N LEU A 236 2.32 -6.81 0.04
CA LEU A 236 1.71 -8.09 0.43
C LEU A 236 1.89 -9.19 -0.61
N GLY A 237 2.67 -8.96 -1.68
CA GLY A 237 2.81 -9.86 -2.82
C GLY A 237 1.98 -9.39 -4.01
N PRO A 238 0.76 -9.90 -4.23
CA PRO A 238 -0.08 -9.51 -5.38
C PRO A 238 -0.73 -8.13 -5.23
N SER A 239 -0.53 -7.45 -4.10
CA SER A 239 -1.11 -6.12 -3.82
C SER A 239 -0.27 -5.34 -2.82
N TYR A 240 -0.50 -4.03 -2.77
CA TYR A 240 -0.11 -3.16 -1.67
C TYR A 240 -1.30 -2.88 -0.77
N LEU A 241 -1.08 -2.91 0.54
CA LEU A 241 -1.96 -2.27 1.50
C LEU A 241 -1.51 -0.82 1.68
N LEU A 242 -2.31 0.13 1.21
CA LEU A 242 -2.09 1.55 1.48
C LEU A 242 -2.76 1.98 2.76
N LEU A 243 -2.05 2.79 3.54
CA LEU A 243 -2.51 3.37 4.78
C LEU A 243 -2.27 4.88 4.72
N ASN A 244 -3.33 5.68 4.88
CA ASN A 244 -3.27 7.14 4.81
C ASN A 244 -3.54 7.81 6.16
N ALA A 245 -4.03 7.09 7.17
CA ALA A 245 -4.25 7.68 8.49
C ALA A 245 -2.91 8.07 9.13
N ALA A 246 -2.84 9.29 9.66
CA ALA A 246 -1.63 9.84 10.28
C ALA A 246 -1.04 8.92 11.35
N SER A 247 -1.88 8.30 12.18
CA SER A 247 -1.45 7.34 13.20
C SER A 247 -0.74 6.11 12.61
N HIS A 248 -1.19 5.62 11.45
CA HIS A 248 -0.52 4.53 10.73
C HIS A 248 0.81 4.99 10.12
N VAL A 249 0.82 6.17 9.48
CA VAL A 249 2.05 6.74 8.89
C VAL A 249 3.12 6.93 9.96
N GLU A 250 2.77 7.50 11.11
CA GLU A 250 3.68 7.68 12.23
C GLU A 250 4.18 6.35 12.80
N MET A 251 3.32 5.33 12.89
CA MET A 251 3.71 4.01 13.39
C MET A 251 4.77 3.37 12.48
N PHE A 252 4.60 3.44 11.16
CA PHE A 252 5.58 2.93 10.20
C PHE A 252 6.84 3.79 10.09
N ALA A 253 6.73 5.11 10.26
CA ALA A 253 7.89 5.98 10.35
C ALA A 253 8.75 5.62 11.57
N ARG A 254 8.14 5.45 12.76
CA ARG A 254 8.83 4.95 13.95
C ARG A 254 9.44 3.57 13.73
N ARG A 255 8.72 2.67 13.05
CA ARG A 255 9.24 1.34 12.71
C ARG A 255 10.49 1.43 11.84
N PHE A 256 10.51 2.32 10.85
CA PHE A 256 11.69 2.57 10.04
C PHE A 256 12.84 3.13 10.88
N ASP A 257 12.56 4.09 11.75
CA ASP A 257 13.56 4.68 12.66
C ASP A 257 14.18 3.63 13.61
N ASP A 258 13.41 2.65 14.06
CA ASP A 258 13.92 1.53 14.87
C ASP A 258 14.86 0.63 14.05
N LEU A 259 14.56 0.38 12.77
CA LEU A 259 15.43 -0.41 11.89
C LEU A 259 16.77 0.28 11.62
N ILE A 260 16.76 1.59 11.35
CA ILE A 260 18.00 2.35 11.12
C ILE A 260 18.83 2.48 12.41
N ARG A 261 18.18 2.60 13.58
CA ARG A 261 18.86 2.63 14.87
C ARG A 261 19.52 1.28 15.19
N GLY A 262 18.89 0.18 14.80
CA GLY A 262 19.43 -1.18 14.93
C GLY A 262 20.33 -1.62 13.76
N ALA A 263 20.66 -0.73 12.82
CA ALA A 263 21.45 -1.08 11.65
C ALA A 263 22.90 -1.42 12.03
N VAL A 264 23.38 -2.56 11.54
CA VAL A 264 24.74 -3.09 11.71
C VAL A 264 25.69 -2.61 10.61
N VAL A 265 25.17 -2.03 9.52
CA VAL A 265 25.94 -1.32 8.50
C VAL A 265 25.26 0.03 8.25
N GLN A 266 26.01 1.11 8.43
CA GLN A 266 25.55 2.48 8.22
C GLN A 266 25.75 2.92 6.75
N PRO A 267 25.08 3.99 6.29
CA PRO A 267 25.09 4.37 4.87
C PRO A 267 26.48 4.60 4.27
N HIS A 268 27.40 5.18 5.04
CA HIS A 268 28.78 5.42 4.61
C HIS A 268 29.64 4.15 4.53
N GLU A 269 29.21 3.06 5.18
CA GLU A 269 29.89 1.76 5.19
C GLU A 269 29.33 0.83 4.11
N PHE A 270 28.14 1.12 3.57
CA PHE A 270 27.41 0.21 2.67
C PHE A 270 28.20 -0.11 1.39
N ALA A 271 28.85 0.87 0.76
CA ALA A 271 29.70 0.62 -0.42
C ALA A 271 30.90 -0.29 -0.08
N GLY A 272 31.50 -0.14 1.10
CA GLY A 272 32.57 -1.03 1.58
C GLY A 272 32.06 -2.46 1.81
N PHE A 273 30.89 -2.61 2.43
CA PHE A 273 30.23 -3.89 2.61
C PHE A 273 29.95 -4.62 1.29
N LEU A 274 29.50 -3.90 0.25
CA LEU A 274 29.30 -4.48 -1.08
C LEU A 274 30.62 -4.96 -1.71
N LYS A 275 31.70 -4.16 -1.63
CA LYS A 275 33.03 -4.54 -2.11
C LYS A 275 33.56 -5.81 -1.42
N ASP A 276 33.36 -5.92 -0.11
CA ASP A 276 33.71 -7.12 0.66
C ASP A 276 32.94 -8.36 0.16
N LEU A 277 31.64 -8.22 -0.15
CA LEU A 277 30.85 -9.30 -0.72
C LEU A 277 31.33 -9.68 -2.12
N THR A 278 31.67 -8.71 -2.97
CA THR A 278 32.24 -8.93 -4.31
C THR A 278 33.50 -9.80 -4.25
N GLY A 279 34.37 -9.57 -3.26
CA GLY A 279 35.57 -10.38 -3.03
C GLY A 279 35.29 -11.82 -2.57
N ARG A 280 34.12 -12.08 -1.98
CA ARG A 280 33.70 -13.39 -1.46
C ARG A 280 32.86 -14.21 -2.44
N VAL A 281 32.47 -13.65 -3.58
CA VAL A 281 31.74 -14.41 -4.61
C VAL A 281 32.65 -15.50 -5.17
N GLY A 282 32.36 -16.75 -4.81
CA GLY A 282 32.91 -17.97 -5.39
C GLY A 282 32.16 -18.42 -6.64
#